data_AF-A0A925J7N3-F1
#
_entry.id   AF-A0A925J7N3-F1
#
_cell.length_a   1.000
_cell.length_b   1.000
_cell.length_c   1.000
_cell.angle_alpha   90.00
_cell.angle_beta   90.00
_cell.angle_gamma   90.00
#
_symmetry.space_group_name_H-M   'P 1'
#
loop_
_entity.id
_entity.type
_entity.pdbx_description
1 polymer ?
#
loop_
_entity_poly.entity_id
_entity_poly.type
_entity_poly.pdbx_seq_one_letter_code
_entity_poly.pdbx_strand_id
1 'polypeptide(L)'
;SIGISTGRPQTLVVDLTGKFLSDSREVRIVTNFKTYWDKIAVDTSEQMALKKVELRQSQAALSERGFSEEIKFGEMIAANYDKVLNDGRWKYFSGSFTKLGDVGPLLENIDDVFVISKTGDELTLSFDALPDPSRGNKYTFLLYADGYSKEMDINSGSPDAVFPLPFKAMKKYPYSTDEQYPMTEEKRKIYDIYSTRTVKGILPRLETALLRVHIDFWLWNTFDIRPPLAKPICQIL
;
A
#
# COMPACT_ATOMS: atom_id res chain seq x y z
N SER A 1 17.54 -0.32 -12.99
CA SER A 1 17.43 -0.24 -11.52
C SER A 1 16.71 -1.49 -11.04
N ILE A 2 17.02 -2.01 -9.85
CA ILE A 2 16.42 -3.23 -9.28
C ILE A 2 15.21 -2.89 -8.36
N GLY A 3 14.94 -1.60 -8.14
CA GLY A 3 13.92 -1.15 -7.18
C GLY A 3 14.48 -1.03 -5.77
N ILE A 4 13.58 -0.96 -4.79
CA ILE A 4 13.91 -0.87 -3.35
C ILE A 4 13.35 -2.09 -2.60
N SER A 5 14.11 -2.63 -1.64
CA SER A 5 13.65 -3.72 -0.77
C SER A 5 12.62 -3.21 0.23
N THR A 6 11.42 -3.79 0.27
CA THR A 6 10.23 -3.24 0.98
C THR A 6 10.18 -3.53 2.49
N GLY A 7 11.33 -3.70 3.15
CA GLY A 7 11.40 -3.96 4.60
C GLY A 7 10.88 -5.33 5.06
N ARG A 8 10.36 -6.15 4.14
CA ARG A 8 9.87 -7.52 4.34
C ARG A 8 10.55 -8.49 3.36
N PRO A 9 10.64 -9.79 3.68
CA PRO A 9 10.93 -10.84 2.71
C PRO A 9 10.06 -10.71 1.46
N GLN A 10 10.71 -10.55 0.30
CA GLN A 10 10.06 -10.40 -0.99
C GLN A 10 10.98 -10.95 -2.10
N THR A 11 10.41 -11.66 -3.06
CA THR A 11 11.14 -12.04 -4.29
C THR A 11 11.20 -10.83 -5.22
N LEU A 12 12.41 -10.38 -5.57
CA LEU A 12 12.63 -9.38 -6.60
C LEU A 12 13.00 -10.09 -7.92
N VAL A 13 12.31 -9.74 -9.00
CA VAL A 13 12.56 -10.27 -10.35
C VAL A 13 13.14 -9.17 -11.22
N VAL A 14 14.23 -9.47 -11.92
CA VAL A 14 14.94 -8.52 -12.79
C VAL A 14 15.10 -9.16 -14.17
N ASP A 15 14.50 -8.53 -15.19
CA ASP A 15 14.69 -8.96 -16.57
C ASP A 15 16.08 -8.54 -17.09
N LEU A 16 16.91 -9.54 -17.40
CA LEU A 16 18.25 -9.39 -17.96
C LEU A 16 18.28 -9.56 -19.49
N THR A 17 17.13 -9.72 -20.14
CA THR A 17 17.01 -9.85 -21.60
C THR A 17 17.62 -8.63 -22.30
N GLY A 18 18.58 -8.91 -23.19
CA GLY A 18 19.32 -7.87 -23.92
C GLY A 18 20.17 -6.93 -23.05
N LYS A 19 20.48 -7.27 -21.79
CA LYS A 19 21.30 -6.43 -20.89
C LYS A 19 22.79 -6.76 -20.90
N PHE A 20 23.17 -7.94 -21.40
CA PHE A 20 24.58 -8.33 -21.55
C PHE A 20 25.19 -7.67 -22.80
N LEU A 21 26.25 -6.87 -22.61
CA LEU A 21 26.93 -6.12 -23.66
C LEU A 21 28.06 -6.90 -24.35
N SER A 22 28.35 -8.11 -23.88
CA SER A 22 29.41 -9.01 -24.38
C SER A 22 29.06 -10.45 -23.99
N ASP A 23 29.97 -11.40 -24.20
CA ASP A 23 29.81 -12.79 -23.75
C ASP A 23 29.94 -12.97 -22.22
N SER A 24 30.34 -11.93 -21.48
CA SER A 24 30.32 -11.99 -20.01
C SER A 24 28.89 -12.13 -19.48
N ARG A 25 28.73 -12.96 -18.45
CA ARG A 25 27.46 -13.18 -17.73
C ARG A 25 27.55 -12.76 -16.26
N GLU A 26 28.59 -12.00 -15.90
CA GLU A 26 28.72 -11.42 -14.56
C GLU A 26 27.68 -10.32 -14.34
N VAL A 27 27.01 -10.35 -13.18
CA VAL A 27 26.04 -9.33 -12.77
C VAL A 27 26.47 -8.74 -11.44
N ARG A 28 26.67 -7.42 -11.41
CA ARG A 28 26.96 -6.68 -10.17
C ARG A 28 25.68 -6.01 -9.65
N ILE A 29 25.21 -6.46 -8.49
CA ILE A 29 24.17 -5.76 -7.74
C ILE A 29 24.83 -4.61 -6.98
N VAL A 30 24.30 -3.39 -7.14
CA VAL A 30 24.72 -2.19 -6.40
C VAL A 30 23.49 -1.62 -5.71
N THR A 31 23.60 -1.39 -4.41
CA THR A 31 22.53 -0.85 -3.56
C THR A 31 23.12 0.13 -2.54
N ASN A 32 22.36 1.16 -2.19
CA ASN A 32 22.64 2.08 -1.10
C ASN A 32 21.95 1.68 0.21
N PHE A 33 21.22 0.56 0.23
CA PHE A 33 20.55 0.00 1.40
C PHE A 33 21.25 -1.27 1.90
N LYS A 34 21.16 -1.53 3.21
CA LYS A 34 21.63 -2.78 3.82
C LYS A 34 20.66 -3.91 3.54
N THR A 35 20.74 -4.48 2.34
CA THR A 35 19.87 -5.59 1.89
C THR A 35 20.50 -6.94 2.20
N TYR A 36 19.74 -7.82 2.86
CA TYR A 36 20.10 -9.22 3.08
C TYR A 36 19.43 -10.09 2.02
N TRP A 37 20.18 -11.04 1.46
CA TRP A 37 19.70 -11.94 0.41
C TRP A 37 19.75 -13.38 0.91
N ASP A 38 18.59 -14.02 1.04
CA ASP A 38 18.49 -15.45 1.41
C ASP A 38 18.86 -16.35 0.21
N LYS A 39 18.39 -16.00 -0.99
CA LYS A 39 18.65 -16.74 -2.22
C LYS A 39 18.74 -15.81 -3.43
N ILE A 40 19.71 -16.08 -4.29
CA ILE A 40 19.76 -15.57 -5.67
C ILE A 40 19.61 -16.78 -6.60
N ALA A 41 18.78 -16.65 -7.62
CA ALA A 41 18.56 -17.68 -8.63
C ALA A 41 18.45 -17.03 -10.00
N VAL A 42 18.78 -17.79 -11.05
CA VAL A 42 18.61 -17.37 -12.44
C VAL A 42 17.56 -18.29 -13.06
N ASP A 43 16.53 -17.68 -13.65
CA ASP A 43 15.58 -18.39 -14.50
C ASP A 43 16.04 -18.26 -15.96
N THR A 44 16.02 -19.39 -16.68
CA THR A 44 16.34 -19.50 -18.11
C THR A 44 15.28 -20.33 -18.84
N SER A 45 14.14 -20.60 -18.19
CA SER A 45 13.02 -21.29 -18.81
C SER A 45 12.38 -20.45 -19.92
N GLU A 46 11.77 -21.12 -20.89
CA GLU A 46 11.03 -20.44 -21.95
C GLU A 46 9.83 -19.69 -21.36
N GLN A 47 9.66 -18.43 -21.76
CA GLN A 47 8.57 -17.60 -21.25
C GLN A 47 7.21 -18.13 -21.70
N MET A 48 6.41 -18.59 -20.74
CA MET A 48 5.07 -19.10 -21.00
C MET A 48 4.10 -17.96 -21.33
N ALA A 49 3.37 -18.11 -22.43
CA ALA A 49 2.32 -17.17 -22.81
C ALA A 49 1.15 -17.20 -21.80
N LEU A 50 1.06 -16.18 -20.94
CA LEU A 50 -0.03 -16.04 -19.98
C LEU A 50 -1.27 -15.43 -20.64
N LYS A 51 -2.40 -16.15 -20.61
CA LYS A 51 -3.70 -15.58 -20.95
C LYS A 51 -4.17 -14.67 -19.81
N LYS A 52 -4.19 -13.36 -20.05
CA LYS A 52 -4.76 -12.38 -19.12
C LYS A 52 -6.27 -12.29 -19.30
N VAL A 53 -6.98 -12.10 -18.19
CA VAL A 53 -8.40 -11.72 -18.15
C VAL A 53 -8.48 -10.55 -17.19
N GLU A 54 -8.95 -9.40 -17.66
CA GLU A 54 -9.21 -8.25 -16.81
C GLU A 54 -10.59 -8.41 -16.18
N LEU A 55 -10.66 -8.28 -14.85
CA LEU A 55 -11.91 -8.26 -14.10
C LEU A 55 -12.13 -6.86 -13.55
N ARG A 56 -13.32 -6.31 -13.81
CA ARG A 56 -13.80 -5.14 -13.09
C ARG A 56 -14.58 -5.60 -11.87
N GLN A 57 -14.46 -4.85 -10.79
CA GLN A 57 -15.24 -5.05 -9.58
C GLN A 57 -16.74 -4.91 -9.90
N SER A 58 -17.54 -5.90 -9.51
CA SER A 58 -19.01 -5.82 -9.60
C SER A 58 -19.62 -5.11 -8.40
N GLN A 59 -18.89 -5.01 -7.27
CA GLN A 59 -19.21 -4.14 -6.13
C GLN A 59 -17.93 -3.59 -5.49
N ALA A 60 -17.99 -2.36 -4.98
CA ALA A 60 -16.95 -1.80 -4.13
C ALA A 60 -17.57 -1.00 -2.98
N ALA A 61 -17.27 -1.38 -1.73
CA ALA A 61 -17.84 -0.76 -0.54
C ALA A 61 -16.75 -0.30 0.43
N LEU A 62 -16.84 0.95 0.90
CA LEU A 62 -16.03 1.48 1.97
C LEU A 62 -16.77 1.31 3.31
N SER A 63 -16.13 0.65 4.29
CA SER A 63 -16.67 0.40 5.62
C SER A 63 -15.72 0.92 6.71
N GLU A 64 -16.22 1.13 7.92
CA GLU A 64 -15.39 1.21 9.12
C GLU A 64 -15.29 -0.19 9.73
N ARG A 65 -14.09 -0.78 9.72
CA ARG A 65 -13.86 -2.12 10.27
C ARG A 65 -13.04 -2.09 11.56
N GLY A 66 -12.04 -1.20 11.64
CA GLY A 66 -11.00 -1.25 12.65
C GLY A 66 -9.75 -1.97 12.17
N PHE A 67 -8.83 -2.26 13.09
CA PHE A 67 -7.50 -2.79 12.76
C PHE A 67 -7.48 -4.31 12.87
N SER A 68 -6.84 -5.00 11.93
CA SER A 68 -6.56 -6.42 12.11
C SER A 68 -5.53 -6.63 13.21
N GLU A 69 -5.63 -7.73 13.97
CA GLU A 69 -4.60 -8.11 14.93
C GLU A 69 -3.27 -8.35 14.21
N GLU A 70 -2.19 -7.78 14.76
CA GLU A 70 -0.83 -8.05 14.30
C GLU A 70 -0.32 -9.36 14.92
N ILE A 71 0.00 -10.34 14.07
CA ILE A 71 0.57 -11.63 14.44
C ILE A 71 1.97 -11.79 13.86
N LYS A 72 2.82 -12.61 14.49
CA LYS A 72 4.13 -12.95 13.93
C LYS A 72 4.03 -14.09 12.94
N PHE A 73 4.58 -13.90 11.74
CA PHE A 73 4.76 -14.93 10.72
C PHE A 73 6.25 -15.07 10.41
N GLY A 74 6.93 -15.93 11.17
CA GLY A 74 8.39 -15.94 11.22
C GLY A 74 8.91 -14.63 11.83
N GLU A 75 9.81 -13.94 11.13
CA GLU A 75 10.31 -12.61 11.51
C GLU A 75 9.41 -11.46 11.03
N MET A 76 8.37 -11.74 10.22
CA MET A 76 7.43 -10.72 9.74
C MET A 76 6.31 -10.46 10.73
N ILE A 77 5.78 -9.24 10.69
CA ILE A 77 4.44 -8.93 11.19
C ILE A 77 3.45 -9.18 10.05
N ALA A 78 2.36 -9.90 10.32
CA ALA A 78 1.27 -10.17 9.41
C ALA A 78 -0.08 -9.81 10.06
N ALA A 79 -1.10 -9.54 9.26
CA ALA A 79 -2.43 -9.21 9.73
C ALA A 79 -3.29 -10.48 9.88
N ASN A 80 -3.76 -10.76 11.09
CA ASN A 80 -4.84 -11.72 11.35
C ASN A 80 -6.18 -11.05 10.99
N TYR A 81 -6.64 -11.28 9.77
CA TYR A 81 -7.85 -10.64 9.23
C TYR A 81 -9.15 -11.07 9.95
N ASP A 82 -9.18 -12.24 10.59
CA ASP A 82 -10.38 -12.72 11.29
C ASP A 82 -10.58 -12.05 12.67
N LYS A 83 -9.60 -11.28 13.15
CA LYS A 83 -9.65 -10.62 14.47
C LYS A 83 -9.43 -9.12 14.38
N VAL A 84 -10.42 -8.36 14.82
CA VAL A 84 -10.38 -6.90 14.89
C VAL A 84 -9.94 -6.42 16.28
N LEU A 85 -9.05 -5.43 16.30
CA LEU A 85 -8.62 -4.65 17.45
C LEU A 85 -8.99 -3.17 17.24
N ASN A 86 -9.61 -2.56 18.24
CA ASN A 86 -10.00 -1.14 18.25
C ASN A 86 -9.44 -0.45 19.48
N ASP A 87 -8.11 -0.45 19.61
CA ASP A 87 -7.37 0.08 20.77
C ASP A 87 -6.95 1.56 20.64
N GLY A 88 -7.35 2.23 19.55
CA GLY A 88 -7.09 3.65 19.33
C GLY A 88 -5.61 4.00 19.09
N ARG A 89 -4.74 3.01 18.77
CA ARG A 89 -3.29 3.23 18.62
C ARG A 89 -2.89 4.20 17.49
N TRP A 90 -3.78 4.46 16.52
CA TRP A 90 -3.47 5.24 15.32
C TRP A 90 -4.06 6.66 15.36
N LYS A 91 -3.26 7.63 14.90
CA LYS A 91 -3.68 9.02 14.67
C LYS A 91 -4.59 9.11 13.44
N TYR A 92 -5.35 10.21 13.35
CA TYR A 92 -6.19 10.55 12.19
C TYR A 92 -5.69 11.84 11.54
N PHE A 93 -5.67 11.88 10.20
CA PHE A 93 -5.49 13.14 9.48
C PHE A 93 -6.73 14.02 9.69
N SER A 94 -6.53 15.34 9.79
CA SER A 94 -7.62 16.30 9.70
C SER A 94 -8.09 16.50 8.26
N GLY A 95 -9.39 16.66 8.04
CA GLY A 95 -9.96 16.89 6.70
C GLY A 95 -11.18 16.02 6.40
N SER A 96 -11.52 15.94 5.12
CA SER A 96 -12.69 15.21 4.60
C SER A 96 -12.29 13.89 3.97
N PHE A 97 -13.06 12.85 4.28
CA PHE A 97 -12.89 11.48 3.81
C PHE A 97 -14.14 11.01 3.07
N THR A 98 -13.98 10.05 2.16
CA THR A 98 -15.07 9.44 1.40
C THR A 98 -16.08 8.79 2.35
N LYS A 99 -17.37 8.91 2.06
CA LYS A 99 -18.49 8.32 2.83
C LYS A 99 -18.44 6.80 2.81
N LEU A 100 -19.12 6.19 3.77
CA LEU A 100 -19.30 4.73 3.81
C LEU A 100 -20.38 4.28 2.83
N GLY A 101 -20.34 2.98 2.49
CA GLY A 101 -21.21 2.35 1.51
C GLY A 101 -20.55 2.25 0.15
N ASP A 102 -21.37 2.24 -0.91
CA ASP A 102 -20.91 2.10 -2.29
C ASP A 102 -19.96 3.24 -2.71
N VAL A 103 -18.79 2.84 -3.22
CA VAL A 103 -17.75 3.71 -3.80
C VAL A 103 -17.34 3.25 -5.19
N GLY A 104 -18.06 2.31 -5.82
CA GLY A 104 -17.81 1.82 -7.18
C GLY A 104 -17.61 2.93 -8.21
N PRO A 105 -18.43 3.99 -8.24
CA PRO A 105 -18.27 5.12 -9.16
C PRO A 105 -16.95 5.90 -9.03
N LEU A 106 -16.26 5.81 -7.88
CA LEU A 106 -14.93 6.42 -7.68
C LEU A 106 -13.77 5.56 -8.20
N LEU A 107 -14.07 4.34 -8.67
CA LEU A 107 -13.10 3.32 -9.09
C LEU A 107 -13.29 2.88 -10.55
N GLU A 108 -14.08 3.61 -11.33
CA GLU A 108 -14.34 3.30 -12.75
C GLU A 108 -13.16 3.66 -13.66
N ASN A 109 -12.45 4.73 -13.30
CA ASN A 109 -11.40 5.39 -14.08
C ASN A 109 -10.21 5.76 -13.17
N ILE A 110 -9.07 6.07 -13.78
CA ILE A 110 -7.88 6.55 -13.08
C ILE A 110 -7.60 7.99 -13.50
N ASP A 111 -8.35 8.92 -12.91
CA ASP A 111 -8.51 10.31 -13.35
C ASP A 111 -8.19 11.33 -12.24
N ASP A 112 -7.38 10.94 -11.25
CA ASP A 112 -7.07 11.66 -10.01
C ASP A 112 -8.26 11.83 -9.04
N VAL A 113 -9.42 11.22 -9.28
CA VAL A 113 -10.45 11.05 -8.23
C VAL A 113 -10.10 9.85 -7.36
N PHE A 114 -10.37 9.94 -6.05
CA PHE A 114 -9.93 8.92 -5.08
C PHE A 114 -11.02 8.55 -4.08
N VAL A 115 -11.03 7.28 -3.68
CA VAL A 115 -11.55 6.84 -2.39
C VAL A 115 -10.58 7.30 -1.30
N ILE A 116 -10.95 8.34 -0.56
CA ILE A 116 -10.14 8.90 0.54
C ILE A 116 -10.52 8.15 1.81
N SER A 117 -9.78 7.08 2.12
CA SER A 117 -9.93 6.30 3.36
C SER A 117 -9.18 6.95 4.53
N LYS A 118 -9.68 6.71 5.75
CA LYS A 118 -8.97 6.99 7.01
C LYS A 118 -8.44 5.71 7.63
N THR A 119 -7.61 5.86 8.66
CA THR A 119 -7.15 4.73 9.47
C THR A 119 -8.34 3.93 10.05
N GLY A 120 -8.28 2.61 9.92
CA GLY A 120 -9.34 1.68 10.34
C GLY A 120 -10.52 1.53 9.36
N ASP A 121 -10.50 2.20 8.21
CA ASP A 121 -11.44 1.89 7.12
C ASP A 121 -11.00 0.63 6.37
N GLU A 122 -11.96 -0.01 5.72
CA GLU A 122 -11.77 -1.12 4.79
C GLU A 122 -12.46 -0.82 3.45
N LEU A 123 -11.77 -1.12 2.35
CA LEU A 123 -12.36 -1.13 1.01
C LEU A 123 -12.54 -2.58 0.56
N THR A 124 -13.77 -3.07 0.61
CA THR A 124 -14.12 -4.42 0.14
C THR A 124 -14.50 -4.37 -1.34
N LEU A 125 -13.86 -5.22 -2.14
CA LEU A 125 -14.13 -5.39 -3.57
C LEU A 125 -14.71 -6.78 -3.82
N SER A 126 -15.78 -6.85 -4.61
CA SER A 126 -16.33 -8.11 -5.14
C SER A 126 -16.17 -8.17 -6.65
N PHE A 127 -15.95 -9.36 -7.17
CA PHE A 127 -15.78 -9.64 -8.60
C PHE A 127 -16.67 -10.82 -8.99
N ASP A 128 -17.18 -10.81 -10.22
CA ASP A 128 -17.98 -11.92 -10.71
C ASP A 128 -17.11 -13.18 -10.89
N ALA A 129 -17.65 -14.32 -10.49
CA ALA A 129 -16.92 -15.58 -10.51
C ALA A 129 -16.60 -16.00 -11.96
N LEU A 130 -15.32 -16.23 -12.22
CA LEU A 130 -14.88 -16.83 -13.49
C LEU A 130 -15.34 -18.30 -13.59
N PRO A 131 -15.67 -18.80 -14.79
CA PRO A 131 -15.88 -20.22 -15.01
C PRO A 131 -14.59 -21.00 -14.74
N ASP A 132 -14.71 -22.29 -14.39
CA ASP A 132 -13.56 -23.15 -14.07
C ASP A 132 -12.46 -23.07 -15.14
N PRO A 133 -11.17 -23.04 -14.73
CA PRO A 133 -10.07 -23.02 -15.67
C PRO A 133 -10.04 -24.33 -16.48
N SER A 134 -9.76 -24.22 -17.78
CA SER A 134 -9.64 -25.39 -18.65
C SER A 134 -8.60 -26.39 -18.12
N ARG A 135 -8.88 -27.70 -18.24
CA ARG A 135 -8.04 -28.78 -17.69
C ARG A 135 -6.54 -28.54 -17.89
N GLY A 136 -5.79 -28.50 -16.80
CA GLY A 136 -4.34 -28.25 -16.76
C GLY A 136 -3.96 -26.81 -16.40
N ASN A 137 -4.87 -25.84 -16.59
CA ASN A 137 -4.65 -24.44 -16.21
C ASN A 137 -5.14 -24.18 -14.77
N LYS A 138 -4.66 -23.07 -14.20
CA LYS A 138 -5.08 -22.51 -12.90
C LYS A 138 -5.17 -21.00 -13.03
N TYR A 139 -6.10 -20.38 -12.31
CA TYR A 139 -6.09 -18.93 -12.17
C TYR A 139 -5.02 -18.49 -11.16
N THR A 140 -4.40 -17.34 -11.44
CA THR A 140 -3.59 -16.58 -10.50
C THR A 140 -4.13 -15.16 -10.55
N PHE A 141 -4.49 -14.62 -9.39
CA PHE A 141 -5.11 -13.31 -9.29
C PHE A 141 -4.05 -12.27 -8.92
N LEU A 142 -4.09 -11.13 -9.61
CA LEU A 142 -3.32 -9.94 -9.30
C LEU A 142 -4.33 -8.81 -9.06
N LEU A 143 -4.25 -8.18 -7.88
CA LEU A 143 -5.00 -6.95 -7.64
C LEU A 143 -4.18 -5.79 -8.20
N TYR A 144 -4.74 -5.06 -9.16
CA TYR A 144 -4.15 -3.81 -9.62
C TYR A 144 -4.78 -2.65 -8.85
N ALA A 145 -3.97 -1.92 -8.09
CA ALA A 145 -4.38 -0.73 -7.37
C ALA A 145 -3.56 0.48 -7.86
N ASP A 146 -4.25 1.57 -8.21
CA ASP A 146 -3.65 2.86 -8.54
C ASP A 146 -4.12 3.88 -7.51
N GLY A 147 -3.19 4.56 -6.85
CA GLY A 147 -3.49 5.45 -5.73
C GLY A 147 -2.23 5.84 -4.96
N TYR A 148 -2.44 6.57 -3.87
CA TYR A 148 -1.38 7.16 -3.07
C TYR A 148 -1.53 6.78 -1.60
N SER A 149 -0.44 6.31 -0.99
CA SER A 149 -0.32 6.27 0.48
C SER A 149 0.21 7.61 0.97
N LYS A 150 -0.35 8.12 2.07
CA LYS A 150 0.11 9.35 2.73
C LYS A 150 0.42 9.03 4.19
N GLU A 151 1.64 9.35 4.59
CA GLU A 151 2.16 9.03 5.92
C GLU A 151 2.11 10.23 6.87
N MET A 152 2.10 9.93 8.17
CA MET A 152 2.14 10.92 9.26
C MET A 152 3.54 11.05 9.88
N ASP A 153 4.60 10.74 9.12
CA ASP A 153 5.96 10.97 9.56
C ASP A 153 6.24 12.48 9.70
N ILE A 154 6.99 12.87 10.72
CA ILE A 154 7.26 14.29 11.02
C ILE A 154 8.00 15.03 9.89
N ASN A 155 8.70 14.30 9.02
CA ASN A 155 9.40 14.84 7.85
C ASN A 155 8.55 14.83 6.57
N SER A 156 7.35 14.26 6.60
CA SER A 156 6.37 14.36 5.50
C SER A 156 5.85 15.79 5.41
N GLY A 157 5.72 16.33 4.19
CA GLY A 157 5.37 17.74 4.01
C GLY A 157 3.90 18.13 4.28
N SER A 158 3.05 17.21 4.75
CA SER A 158 1.70 17.50 5.24
C SER A 158 1.16 16.37 6.15
N PRO A 159 1.77 16.14 7.33
CA PRO A 159 1.57 14.91 8.11
C PRO A 159 0.31 14.90 8.99
N ASP A 160 -0.38 16.05 9.13
CA ASP A 160 -1.54 16.21 10.02
C ASP A 160 -2.86 16.48 9.27
N ALA A 161 -2.84 16.59 7.94
CA ALA A 161 -4.02 16.88 7.12
C ALA A 161 -4.12 15.98 5.88
N VAL A 162 -5.35 15.67 5.45
CA VAL A 162 -5.63 14.92 4.20
C VAL A 162 -5.11 15.69 2.99
N PHE A 163 -5.44 16.97 2.90
CA PHE A 163 -5.01 17.86 1.82
C PHE A 163 -3.56 18.35 2.02
N PRO A 164 -2.85 18.75 0.94
CA PRO A 164 -3.27 18.70 -0.47
C PRO A 164 -3.38 17.26 -0.99
N LEU A 165 -4.35 16.97 -1.86
CA LEU A 165 -4.43 15.67 -2.54
C LEU A 165 -3.37 15.58 -3.63
N PRO A 166 -2.63 14.46 -3.76
CA PRO A 166 -1.72 14.20 -4.86
C PRO A 166 -2.47 14.03 -6.19
N PHE A 167 -1.77 14.10 -7.32
CA PHE A 167 -2.30 13.87 -8.67
C PHE A 167 -1.20 13.43 -9.63
N LYS A 168 -1.53 12.70 -10.69
CA LYS A 168 -0.55 12.03 -11.57
C LYS A 168 0.40 12.97 -12.30
N ALA A 169 -0.06 14.17 -12.64
CA ALA A 169 0.75 15.15 -13.36
C ALA A 169 1.70 15.97 -12.46
N MET A 170 1.69 15.79 -11.13
CA MET A 170 2.55 16.54 -10.22
C MET A 170 4.02 16.11 -10.36
N LYS A 171 4.96 17.06 -10.34
CA LYS A 171 6.40 16.77 -10.44
C LYS A 171 6.98 16.17 -9.15
N LYS A 172 6.39 16.51 -8.00
CA LYS A 172 6.80 16.08 -6.66
C LYS A 172 5.62 16.19 -5.68
N TYR A 173 5.71 15.54 -4.53
CA TYR A 173 4.77 15.73 -3.43
C TYR A 173 5.49 16.12 -2.12
N PRO A 174 5.01 17.15 -1.39
CA PRO A 174 3.99 18.11 -1.81
C PRO A 174 4.45 18.91 -3.03
N TYR A 175 3.50 19.23 -3.90
CA TYR A 175 3.73 20.08 -5.05
C TYR A 175 3.84 21.56 -4.64
N SER A 176 4.56 22.36 -5.43
CA SER A 176 4.75 23.79 -5.13
C SER A 176 3.55 24.63 -5.58
N THR A 177 3.50 25.91 -5.19
CA THR A 177 2.36 26.81 -5.43
C THR A 177 2.10 27.14 -6.91
N ASP A 178 3.03 26.81 -7.80
CA ASP A 178 2.91 26.88 -9.26
C ASP A 178 2.18 25.65 -9.86
N GLU A 179 2.03 24.58 -9.09
CA GLU A 179 1.27 23.39 -9.43
C GLU A 179 -0.06 23.37 -8.67
N GLN A 180 -1.13 22.87 -9.28
CA GLN A 180 -2.45 22.76 -8.66
C GLN A 180 -3.06 21.40 -8.98
N TYR A 181 -3.71 20.78 -7.99
CA TYR A 181 -4.54 19.60 -8.23
C TYR A 181 -5.63 19.95 -9.26
N PRO A 182 -5.86 19.10 -10.28
CA PRO A 182 -6.75 19.40 -11.41
C PRO A 182 -8.24 19.27 -11.02
N MET A 183 -8.71 20.20 -10.17
CA MET A 183 -10.08 20.26 -9.66
C MET A 183 -11.03 20.88 -10.69
N THR A 184 -11.57 20.06 -11.59
CA THR A 184 -12.67 20.46 -12.47
C THR A 184 -13.99 20.54 -11.69
N GLU A 185 -15.02 21.13 -12.29
CA GLU A 185 -16.35 21.26 -11.70
C GLU A 185 -17.03 19.89 -11.52
N GLU A 186 -16.73 18.93 -12.40
CA GLU A 186 -17.19 17.54 -12.32
C GLU A 186 -16.58 16.84 -11.11
N LYS A 187 -15.27 16.94 -10.92
CA LYS A 187 -14.57 16.37 -9.76
C LYS A 187 -15.02 17.00 -8.45
N ARG A 188 -15.27 18.31 -8.44
CA ARG A 188 -15.85 19.02 -7.29
C ARG A 188 -17.19 18.40 -6.88
N LYS A 189 -18.13 18.25 -7.82
CA LYS A 189 -19.44 17.63 -7.57
C LYS A 189 -19.32 16.19 -7.05
N ILE A 190 -18.38 15.41 -7.57
CA ILE A 190 -18.10 14.07 -7.04
C ILE A 190 -17.65 14.15 -5.58
N TYR A 191 -16.69 15.02 -5.25
CA TYR A 191 -16.24 15.18 -3.87
C TYR A 191 -17.30 15.80 -2.94
N ASP A 192 -18.20 16.66 -3.41
CA ASP A 192 -19.33 17.17 -2.62
C ASP A 192 -20.31 16.04 -2.24
N ILE A 193 -20.51 15.05 -3.14
CA ILE A 193 -21.39 13.89 -2.94
C ILE A 193 -20.73 12.80 -2.09
N TYR A 194 -19.41 12.64 -2.17
CA TYR A 194 -18.67 11.53 -1.57
C TYR A 194 -17.83 11.92 -0.34
N SER A 195 -17.19 13.09 -0.27
CA SER A 195 -16.26 13.45 0.83
C SER A 195 -16.95 14.06 2.05
N THR A 196 -17.91 13.34 2.62
CA THR A 196 -18.78 13.87 3.70
C THR A 196 -18.31 13.57 5.12
N ARG A 197 -17.39 12.62 5.33
CA ARG A 197 -16.86 12.29 6.68
C ARG A 197 -15.77 13.28 7.06
N THR A 198 -16.06 14.21 7.97
CA THR A 198 -15.08 15.23 8.42
C THR A 198 -14.42 14.83 9.74
N VAL A 199 -13.09 14.73 9.77
CA VAL A 199 -12.30 14.66 10.99
C VAL A 199 -11.70 16.04 11.29
N LYS A 200 -12.01 16.59 12.45
CA LYS A 200 -11.40 17.85 12.92
C LYS A 200 -10.03 17.56 13.53
N GLY A 201 -9.04 18.39 13.20
CA GLY A 201 -7.73 18.31 13.84
C GLY A 201 -7.85 18.56 15.34
N ILE A 202 -7.43 17.60 16.15
CA ILE A 202 -7.31 17.79 17.60
C ILE A 202 -6.03 18.56 17.84
N LEU A 203 -6.13 19.89 17.95
CA LEU A 203 -5.09 20.65 18.65
C LEU A 203 -5.05 20.12 20.09
N PRO A 204 -3.93 19.55 20.57
CA PRO A 204 -3.80 19.22 21.98
C PRO A 204 -3.96 20.51 22.78
N ARG A 205 -4.67 20.46 23.91
CA ARG A 205 -4.72 21.61 24.82
C ARG A 205 -3.28 21.97 25.21
N LEU A 206 -2.99 23.28 25.30
CA LEU A 206 -1.69 23.80 25.74
C LEU A 206 -1.20 23.14 27.05
N GLU A 207 -2.14 22.81 27.94
CA GLU A 207 -1.93 22.07 29.19
C GLU A 207 -1.26 20.70 28.98
N THR A 208 -1.57 19.98 27.90
CA THR A 208 -1.00 18.65 27.60
C THR A 208 0.40 18.74 27.01
N ALA A 209 0.70 19.80 26.25
CA ALA A 209 2.04 20.03 25.68
C ALA A 209 3.09 20.35 26.77
N LEU A 210 2.66 20.91 27.90
CA LEU A 210 3.53 21.22 29.04
C LEU A 210 3.88 20.01 29.94
N LEU A 211 3.26 18.85 29.72
CA LEU A 211 3.36 17.67 30.60
C LEU A 211 4.16 16.49 30.02
N ARG A 212 4.93 16.68 28.94
CA ARG A 212 5.85 15.66 28.41
C ARG A 212 7.28 16.16 28.23
N VAL A 213 8.03 16.16 29.34
CA VAL A 213 9.48 15.97 29.32
C VAL A 213 9.79 14.66 30.01
N HIS A 214 9.99 13.60 29.23
CA HIS A 214 10.97 12.53 29.46
C HIS A 214 11.12 11.77 28.14
N ILE A 215 12.35 11.75 27.61
CA ILE A 215 12.76 10.98 26.45
C ILE A 215 13.68 9.89 27.00
N ASP A 216 13.23 8.64 26.99
CA ASP A 216 14.09 7.49 27.25
C ASP A 216 14.36 6.74 25.94
N PHE A 217 15.61 6.90 25.47
CA PHE A 217 16.19 6.21 24.32
C PHE A 217 16.66 4.83 24.76
N TRP A 218 16.22 3.74 24.11
CA TRP A 218 16.88 2.43 24.23
C TRP A 218 16.99 1.69 22.89
N LEU A 219 18.19 1.20 22.61
CA LEU A 219 18.61 0.53 21.38
C LEU A 219 19.14 -0.89 21.69
N TRP A 220 18.68 -1.90 20.92
CA TRP A 220 19.36 -3.20 20.59
C TRP A 220 19.59 -4.20 21.77
N ASN A 221 19.49 -5.55 21.66
CA ASN A 221 20.29 -6.42 20.77
C ASN A 221 19.94 -7.97 20.84
N THR A 222 19.98 -8.68 19.69
CA THR A 222 20.54 -10.05 19.36
C THR A 222 20.05 -11.46 19.85
N PHE A 223 20.28 -12.45 18.93
CA PHE A 223 20.35 -13.96 18.96
C PHE A 223 19.03 -14.78 18.84
N ASP A 224 18.77 -15.64 17.82
CA ASP A 224 19.38 -16.93 17.29
C ASP A 224 18.90 -18.17 18.13
N ILE A 225 18.39 -19.33 17.66
CA ILE A 225 18.74 -20.26 16.54
C ILE A 225 17.53 -21.08 15.99
N ARG A 226 17.47 -21.20 14.64
CA ARG A 226 16.81 -22.12 13.67
C ARG A 226 15.55 -23.01 13.96
N PRO A 227 14.53 -22.98 13.04
CA PRO A 227 13.36 -23.87 12.96
C PRO A 227 13.49 -25.04 11.95
N PRO A 228 12.54 -26.01 11.95
CA PRO A 228 11.64 -26.25 10.79
C PRO A 228 10.14 -26.32 11.24
N LEU A 229 9.08 -26.65 10.49
CA LEU A 229 8.81 -27.27 9.16
C LEU A 229 7.69 -26.50 8.41
N ALA A 230 7.50 -26.77 7.11
CA ALA A 230 6.78 -25.90 6.16
C ALA A 230 5.26 -26.14 5.95
N LYS A 231 4.56 -25.09 5.44
CA LYS A 231 3.49 -25.16 4.40
C LYS A 231 3.19 -23.77 3.81
N PRO A 232 2.66 -23.66 2.57
CA PRO A 232 2.65 -22.41 1.79
C PRO A 232 1.38 -21.56 1.99
N ILE A 233 1.53 -20.23 1.91
CA ILE A 233 0.42 -19.27 1.78
C ILE A 233 0.75 -18.31 0.62
N CYS A 234 -0.24 -18.02 -0.22
CA CYS A 234 -0.11 -17.14 -1.38
C CYS A 234 -0.08 -15.66 -0.93
N GLN A 235 0.90 -14.88 -1.41
CA GLN A 235 0.93 -13.43 -1.24
C GLN A 235 0.53 -12.74 -2.53
N ILE A 236 -0.43 -11.81 -2.43
CA ILE A 236 -0.80 -10.89 -3.50
C ILE A 236 0.25 -9.76 -3.52
N LEU A 237 0.65 -9.35 -4.73
CA LEU A 237 1.60 -8.26 -4.99
C LEU A 237 0.96 -6.88 -4.77
#